data_AF-A0A7W0RL86-F1
#
_entry.id   AF-A0A7W0RL86-F1
#
_cell.length_a   1.000
_cell.length_b   1.000
_cell.length_c   1.000
_cell.angle_alpha   90.00
_cell.angle_beta   90.00
_cell.angle_gamma   90.00
#
_symmetry.space_group_name_H-M   'P 1'
#
loop_
_entity.id
_entity.type
_entity.pdbx_description
1 polymer ?
#
loop_
_entity_poly.entity_id
_entity_poly.type
_entity_poly.pdbx_seq_one_letter_code
_entity_poly.pdbx_strand_id
1 'polypeptide(L)'
;MNTTSADRRSACDEAIEDLLNALGPSLLQYLDEAGAWTDLEHADAQATLDRLAVGQRASFEEVAGLVTRRHVLPELETYPSEFGSYHYLALDFLMTRLIANQIGVVAAADAAIAACARTQALRIIERVREREAECLAELRKLIDRLRESPVSRERRK
;
A
#
# COMPACT_ATOMS: atom_id res chain seq x y z
N MET A 1 -30.91 0.16 33.02
CA MET A 1 -30.31 -1.05 32.43
C MET A 1 -30.95 -1.25 31.08
N ASN A 2 -30.24 -0.90 30.00
CA ASN A 2 -30.60 -1.35 28.65
C ASN A 2 -29.31 -1.69 27.91
N THR A 3 -29.36 -2.84 27.29
CA THR A 3 -28.26 -3.66 26.81
C THR A 3 -27.44 -3.02 25.69
N THR A 4 -26.14 -2.98 25.93
CA THR A 4 -25.01 -2.95 25.00
C THR A 4 -25.34 -3.60 23.65
N SER A 5 -25.63 -2.77 22.64
CA SER A 5 -25.54 -3.12 21.22
C SER A 5 -24.18 -2.64 20.67
N ALA A 6 -23.12 -2.89 21.43
CA ALA A 6 -21.75 -2.68 21.00
C ALA A 6 -21.13 -4.05 20.73
N ASP A 7 -20.59 -4.18 19.52
CA ASP A 7 -19.55 -5.13 19.14
C ASP A 7 -19.96 -6.61 18.96
N ARG A 8 -20.49 -6.91 17.78
CA ARG A 8 -20.07 -8.13 17.07
C ARG A 8 -19.62 -7.73 15.67
N ARG A 9 -18.48 -7.06 15.57
CA ARG A 9 -17.71 -7.04 14.32
C ARG A 9 -17.35 -8.48 13.97
N SER A 10 -17.53 -8.85 12.69
CA SER A 10 -17.09 -10.15 12.24
C SER A 10 -15.58 -10.10 11.96
N ALA A 11 -14.89 -11.23 12.07
CA ALA A 11 -13.47 -11.31 11.71
C ALA A 11 -13.19 -10.85 10.27
N CYS A 12 -14.19 -10.95 9.37
CA CYS A 12 -14.07 -10.43 8.01
C CYS A 12 -14.16 -8.88 7.96
N ASP A 13 -14.90 -8.25 8.86
CA ASP A 13 -14.99 -6.78 8.91
C ASP A 13 -13.69 -6.19 9.46
N GLU A 14 -13.16 -6.77 10.54
CA GLU A 14 -11.86 -6.41 11.11
C GLU A 14 -10.73 -6.55 10.07
N ALA A 15 -10.68 -7.68 9.36
CA ALA A 15 -9.65 -7.89 8.34
C ALA A 15 -9.76 -6.95 7.13
N ILE A 16 -10.95 -6.46 6.81
CA ILE A 16 -11.15 -5.45 5.75
C ILE A 16 -10.71 -4.06 6.25
N GLU A 17 -10.98 -3.72 7.50
CA GLU A 17 -10.47 -2.48 8.13
C GLU A 17 -8.94 -2.48 8.17
N ASP A 18 -8.32 -3.58 8.58
CA ASP A 18 -6.86 -3.76 8.58
C ASP A 18 -6.28 -3.59 7.17
N LEU A 19 -6.93 -4.17 6.15
CA LEU A 19 -6.53 -4.01 4.75
C LEU A 19 -6.64 -2.54 4.29
N LEU A 20 -7.68 -1.81 4.71
CA LEU A 20 -7.80 -0.38 4.40
C LEU A 20 -6.71 0.45 5.07
N ASN A 21 -6.39 0.15 6.31
CA ASN A 21 -5.31 0.81 7.05
C ASN A 21 -3.93 0.48 6.46
N ALA A 22 -3.77 -0.68 5.80
CA ALA A 22 -2.56 -0.97 5.05
C ALA A 22 -2.48 -0.21 3.72
N LEU A 23 -3.61 -0.02 3.02
CA LEU A 23 -3.68 0.62 1.70
C LEU A 23 -3.62 2.16 1.76
N GLY A 24 -4.31 2.78 2.73
CA GLY A 24 -4.49 4.23 2.84
C GLY A 24 -3.20 5.00 3.14
N PRO A 25 -2.62 4.88 4.34
CA PRO A 25 -1.34 5.49 4.72
C PRO A 25 -0.14 4.71 4.15
N SER A 26 -0.26 4.11 2.96
CA SER A 26 0.83 3.40 2.33
C SER A 26 1.91 4.38 1.88
N LEU A 27 3.16 3.92 1.92
CA LEU A 27 4.29 4.75 1.56
C LEU A 27 4.25 5.17 0.07
N LEU A 28 3.56 4.39 -0.78
CA LEU A 28 3.38 4.73 -2.19
C LEU A 28 2.43 5.92 -2.40
N GLN A 29 1.32 5.99 -1.65
CA GLN A 29 0.41 7.14 -1.68
C GLN A 29 1.09 8.39 -1.12
N TYR A 30 1.87 8.24 -0.04
CA TYR A 30 2.67 9.34 0.51
C TYR A 30 3.67 9.89 -0.52
N LEU A 31 4.34 9.02 -1.29
CA LEU A 31 5.34 9.43 -2.27
C LEU A 31 4.74 10.13 -3.49
N ASP A 32 3.55 9.72 -3.93
CA ASP A 32 2.77 10.40 -4.97
C ASP A 32 2.39 11.83 -4.51
N GLU A 33 1.87 11.96 -3.29
CA GLU A 33 1.48 13.26 -2.72
C GLU A 33 2.67 14.19 -2.41
N ALA A 34 3.82 13.63 -2.04
CA ALA A 34 5.00 14.39 -1.63
C ALA A 34 5.86 14.94 -2.79
N GLY A 35 5.72 14.41 -4.01
CA GLY A 35 6.23 15.02 -5.26
C GLY A 35 7.73 15.35 -5.37
N ALA A 36 8.62 14.82 -4.51
CA ALA A 36 9.94 15.43 -4.28
C ALA A 36 11.13 14.46 -4.21
N TRP A 37 11.22 13.45 -5.10
CA TRP A 37 12.16 12.34 -4.89
C TRP A 37 13.07 11.98 -6.08
N THR A 38 12.84 12.57 -7.25
CA THR A 38 13.60 12.21 -8.46
C THR A 38 14.18 13.45 -9.14
N ASP A 39 15.48 13.39 -9.42
CA ASP A 39 16.16 14.21 -10.41
C ASP A 39 15.78 13.76 -11.83
N LEU A 40 16.03 14.60 -12.84
CA LEU A 40 15.68 14.34 -14.25
C LEU A 40 16.20 13.00 -14.79
N GLU A 41 17.25 12.45 -14.18
CA GLU A 41 17.85 11.16 -14.54
C GLU A 41 16.97 9.95 -14.17
N HIS A 42 16.03 10.11 -13.24
CA HIS A 42 15.14 9.03 -12.77
C HIS A 42 13.65 9.27 -13.11
N ALA A 43 13.37 10.08 -14.14
CA ALA A 43 11.99 10.37 -14.58
C ALA A 43 11.17 9.10 -14.90
N ASP A 44 11.80 8.07 -15.47
CA ASP A 44 11.15 6.77 -15.76
C ASP A 44 10.77 5.99 -14.49
N ALA A 45 11.59 6.13 -13.43
CA ALA A 45 11.28 5.54 -12.13
C ALA A 45 10.09 6.25 -11.49
N GLN A 46 10.05 7.59 -11.57
CA GLN A 46 8.91 8.39 -11.11
C GLN A 46 7.63 7.98 -11.82
N ALA A 47 7.63 7.96 -13.17
CA ALA A 47 6.46 7.54 -13.94
C ALA A 47 5.99 6.12 -13.61
N THR A 48 6.92 5.22 -13.26
CA THR A 48 6.58 3.88 -12.77
C THR A 48 5.87 3.95 -11.42
N LEU A 49 6.41 4.71 -10.47
CA LEU A 49 5.84 4.86 -9.12
C LEU A 49 4.46 5.53 -9.16
N ASP A 50 4.29 6.60 -9.95
CA ASP A 50 3.00 7.30 -10.11
C ASP A 50 1.92 6.34 -10.63
N ARG A 51 2.25 5.54 -11.66
CA ARG A 51 1.33 4.52 -12.19
C ARG A 51 0.96 3.49 -11.14
N LEU A 52 1.91 3.07 -10.30
CA LEU A 52 1.64 2.11 -9.22
C LEU A 52 0.78 2.75 -8.13
N ALA A 53 1.01 4.02 -7.78
CA ALA A 53 0.22 4.76 -6.82
C ALA A 53 -1.25 4.88 -7.26
N VAL A 54 -1.48 5.21 -8.53
CA VAL A 54 -2.84 5.21 -9.12
C VAL A 54 -3.50 3.83 -9.01
N GLY A 55 -2.75 2.75 -9.27
CA GLY A 55 -3.24 1.39 -9.14
C GLY A 55 -3.65 1.05 -7.71
N GLN A 56 -2.82 1.39 -6.72
CA GLN A 56 -3.09 1.16 -5.31
C GLN A 56 -4.25 2.03 -4.79
N ARG A 57 -4.42 3.23 -5.32
CA ARG A 57 -5.58 4.09 -5.02
C ARG A 57 -6.89 3.43 -5.47
N ALA A 58 -6.90 2.82 -6.65
CA ALA A 58 -8.06 2.07 -7.12
C ALA A 58 -8.35 0.83 -6.24
N SER A 59 -7.30 0.14 -5.76
CA SER A 59 -7.46 -0.94 -4.78
C SER A 59 -8.09 -0.44 -3.48
N PHE A 60 -7.59 0.69 -2.94
CA PHE A 60 -8.16 1.34 -1.75
C PHE A 60 -9.64 1.66 -1.93
N GLU A 61 -10.03 2.29 -3.03
CA GLU A 61 -11.42 2.67 -3.31
C GLU A 61 -12.35 1.46 -3.40
N GLU A 62 -11.89 0.36 -3.99
CA GLU A 62 -12.67 -0.88 -4.07
C GLU A 62 -12.90 -1.53 -2.69
N VAL A 63 -11.88 -1.56 -1.84
CA VAL A 63 -12.01 -2.08 -0.47
C VAL A 63 -12.86 -1.13 0.37
N ALA A 64 -12.72 0.19 0.19
CA ALA A 64 -13.52 1.18 0.91
C ALA A 64 -15.01 1.04 0.57
N GLY A 65 -15.31 0.73 -0.69
CA GLY A 65 -16.67 0.39 -1.13
C GLY A 65 -17.29 -0.82 -0.44
N LEU A 66 -16.50 -1.77 0.08
CA LEU A 66 -17.00 -2.88 0.91
C LEU A 66 -17.44 -2.39 2.29
N VAL A 67 -16.71 -1.45 2.85
CA VAL A 67 -16.93 -0.89 4.19
C VAL A 67 -18.10 0.10 4.21
N THR A 68 -18.21 0.98 3.21
CA THR A 68 -19.36 1.88 3.07
C THR A 68 -20.68 1.12 2.92
N ARG A 69 -20.67 -0.04 2.25
CA ARG A 69 -21.84 -0.94 2.13
C ARG A 69 -22.18 -1.67 3.44
N ARG A 70 -21.27 -1.70 4.40
CA ARG A 70 -21.44 -2.37 5.71
C ARG A 70 -21.66 -1.41 6.87
N HIS A 71 -21.80 -0.11 6.59
CA HIS A 71 -22.00 0.95 7.60
C HIS A 71 -20.91 1.05 8.67
N VAL A 72 -19.69 0.64 8.34
CA VAL A 72 -18.52 0.98 9.17
C VAL A 72 -17.81 2.15 8.50
N LEU A 73 -17.40 3.15 9.28
CA LEU A 73 -16.53 4.22 8.80
C LEU A 73 -15.14 3.91 9.34
N PRO A 74 -14.14 3.63 8.49
CA PRO A 74 -12.79 3.40 8.97
C PRO A 74 -12.23 4.73 9.47
N GLU A 75 -11.72 4.75 10.70
CA GLU A 75 -10.80 5.79 11.15
C GLU A 75 -9.48 5.55 10.44
N LEU A 76 -9.27 6.21 9.29
CA LEU A 76 -8.01 6.14 8.58
C LEU A 76 -6.96 6.89 9.41
N GLU A 77 -5.86 6.21 9.71
CA GLU A 77 -4.73 6.86 10.35
C GLU A 77 -4.11 7.92 9.41
N THR A 78 -3.71 9.04 9.99
CA THR A 78 -2.84 10.03 9.34
C THR A 78 -1.49 9.37 9.03
N TYR A 79 -0.86 9.71 7.90
CA TYR A 79 0.47 9.17 7.53
C TYR A 79 1.45 9.16 8.72
N PRO A 80 2.19 8.07 8.95
CA PRO A 80 3.19 8.00 10.01
C PRO A 80 4.16 9.18 9.96
N SER A 81 4.37 9.85 11.09
CA SER A 81 5.24 11.05 11.19
C SER A 81 6.68 10.81 10.72
N GLU A 82 7.14 9.56 10.75
CA GLU A 82 8.45 9.13 10.24
C GLU A 82 8.62 9.31 8.72
N PHE A 83 7.52 9.44 7.95
CA PHE A 83 7.58 9.59 6.49
C PHE A 83 8.18 10.94 6.07
N GLY A 84 7.95 12.00 6.85
CA GLY A 84 8.56 13.32 6.62
C GLY A 84 10.08 13.35 6.76
N SER A 85 10.69 12.33 7.36
CA SER A 85 12.15 12.22 7.48
C SER A 85 12.80 11.70 6.20
N TYR A 86 12.01 11.18 5.26
CA TYR A 86 12.57 10.51 4.10
C TYR A 86 13.09 11.47 3.05
N HIS A 87 12.66 12.75 3.02
CA HIS A 87 12.97 13.79 2.00
C HIS A 87 14.45 13.99 1.64
N TYR A 88 15.37 13.37 2.39
CA TYR A 88 16.82 13.47 2.20
C TYR A 88 17.51 12.11 1.97
N LEU A 89 16.77 11.02 1.76
CA LEU A 89 17.33 9.68 1.64
C LEU A 89 17.55 9.29 0.17
N ALA A 90 18.61 8.53 -0.06
CA ALA A 90 18.89 7.95 -1.37
C ALA A 90 17.71 7.08 -1.82
N LEU A 91 17.37 7.17 -3.10
CA LEU A 91 16.23 6.48 -3.71
C LEU A 91 16.23 4.97 -3.44
N ASP A 92 17.40 4.33 -3.36
CA ASP A 92 17.53 2.90 -3.03
C ASP A 92 17.13 2.55 -1.59
N PHE A 93 17.40 3.45 -0.63
CA PHE A 93 16.94 3.32 0.75
C PHE A 93 15.41 3.48 0.85
N LEU A 94 14.86 4.47 0.16
CA LEU A 94 13.41 4.70 0.11
C LEU A 94 12.69 3.51 -0.54
N MET A 95 13.21 3.00 -1.65
CA MET A 95 12.66 1.82 -2.34
C MET A 95 12.66 0.57 -1.47
N THR A 96 13.65 0.41 -0.58
CA THR A 96 13.67 -0.73 0.36
C THR A 96 12.52 -0.65 1.37
N ARG A 97 12.23 0.56 1.89
CA ARG A 97 11.09 0.77 2.79
C ARG A 97 9.75 0.64 2.06
N LEU A 98 9.68 1.10 0.81
CA LEU A 98 8.50 0.96 -0.04
C LEU A 98 8.14 -0.50 -0.30
N ILE A 99 9.13 -1.33 -0.62
CA ILE A 99 8.95 -2.78 -0.78
C ILE A 99 8.50 -3.43 0.53
N ALA A 100 9.08 -3.04 1.66
CA ALA A 100 8.68 -3.57 2.97
C ALA A 100 7.23 -3.21 3.32
N ASN A 101 6.81 -1.97 3.06
CA ASN A 101 5.42 -1.54 3.23
C ASN A 101 4.47 -2.33 2.30
N GLN A 102 4.82 -2.49 1.02
CA GLN A 102 4.01 -3.24 0.06
C GLN A 102 3.88 -4.73 0.42
N ILE A 103 4.91 -5.35 1.01
CA ILE A 103 4.80 -6.72 1.56
C ILE A 103 3.73 -6.78 2.66
N GLY A 104 3.67 -5.76 3.52
CA GLY A 104 2.63 -5.64 4.54
C GLY A 104 1.22 -5.57 3.94
N VAL A 105 1.04 -4.80 2.86
CA VAL A 105 -0.23 -4.71 2.13
C VAL A 105 -0.67 -6.07 1.58
N VAL A 106 0.24 -6.79 0.91
CA VAL A 106 -0.08 -8.13 0.38
C VAL A 106 -0.42 -9.11 1.49
N ALA A 107 0.30 -9.07 2.62
CA ALA A 107 0.02 -9.92 3.77
C ALA A 107 -1.35 -9.61 4.41
N ALA A 108 -1.73 -8.34 4.51
CA ALA A 108 -3.06 -7.93 4.97
C ALA A 108 -4.15 -8.43 4.02
N ALA A 109 -3.93 -8.39 2.70
CA ALA A 109 -4.87 -8.91 1.72
C ALA A 109 -5.03 -10.43 1.82
N ASP A 110 -3.93 -11.18 2.00
CA ASP A 110 -3.96 -12.63 2.22
C ASP A 110 -4.73 -13.00 3.52
N ALA A 111 -4.54 -12.23 4.59
CA ALA A 111 -5.29 -12.40 5.84
C ALA A 111 -6.80 -12.12 5.65
N ALA A 112 -7.15 -11.06 4.91
CA ALA A 112 -8.53 -10.72 4.59
C ALA A 112 -9.21 -11.80 3.72
N ILE A 113 -8.51 -12.42 2.77
CA ILE A 113 -9.02 -13.58 2.01
C ILE A 113 -9.40 -14.72 2.95
N ALA A 114 -8.52 -15.06 3.90
CA ALA A 114 -8.77 -16.13 4.86
C ALA A 114 -9.99 -15.83 5.75
N ALA A 115 -10.09 -14.59 6.25
CA ALA A 115 -11.20 -14.16 7.11
C ALA A 115 -12.54 -14.05 6.37
N CYS A 116 -12.52 -13.69 5.08
CA CYS A 116 -13.71 -13.43 4.27
C CYS A 116 -14.12 -14.58 3.33
N ALA A 117 -13.53 -15.78 3.47
CA ALA A 117 -13.66 -16.92 2.55
C ALA A 117 -15.08 -17.35 2.16
N ARG A 118 -16.10 -17.02 2.97
CA ARG A 118 -17.52 -17.36 2.72
C ARG A 118 -18.40 -16.14 2.44
N THR A 119 -17.79 -14.99 2.19
CA THR A 119 -18.51 -13.73 2.03
C THR A 119 -18.47 -13.24 0.58
N GLN A 120 -19.42 -12.39 0.21
CA GLN A 120 -19.43 -11.73 -1.10
C GLN A 120 -18.21 -10.79 -1.33
N ALA A 121 -17.47 -10.44 -0.28
CA ALA A 121 -16.28 -9.60 -0.38
C ALA A 121 -15.06 -10.37 -0.91
N LEU A 122 -15.03 -11.70 -0.79
CA LEU A 122 -13.87 -12.53 -1.16
C LEU A 122 -13.34 -12.18 -2.56
N ARG A 123 -14.22 -12.15 -3.57
CA ARG A 123 -13.82 -11.88 -4.96
C ARG A 123 -13.17 -10.51 -5.14
N ILE A 124 -13.62 -9.50 -4.39
CA ILE A 124 -13.05 -8.15 -4.45
C ILE A 124 -11.66 -8.16 -3.81
N ILE A 125 -11.52 -8.82 -2.66
CA ILE A 125 -10.25 -8.93 -1.93
C ILE A 125 -9.22 -9.74 -2.75
N GLU A 126 -9.61 -10.83 -3.40
CA GLU A 126 -8.73 -11.63 -4.28
C GLU A 126 -8.17 -10.77 -5.43
N ARG A 127 -9.03 -9.98 -6.09
CA ARG A 127 -8.61 -9.07 -7.17
C ARG A 127 -7.71 -7.94 -6.67
N VAL A 128 -7.93 -7.44 -5.46
CA VAL A 128 -7.04 -6.46 -4.82
C VAL A 128 -5.69 -7.11 -4.53
N ARG A 129 -5.68 -8.29 -3.92
CA ARG A 129 -4.47 -9.06 -3.61
C ARG A 129 -3.63 -9.31 -4.87
N GLU A 130 -4.24 -9.69 -5.98
CA GLU A 130 -3.55 -9.88 -7.26
C GLU A 130 -2.83 -8.60 -7.72
N ARG A 131 -3.53 -7.45 -7.73
CA ARG A 131 -2.93 -6.15 -8.08
C ARG A 131 -1.80 -5.74 -7.15
N GLU A 132 -1.97 -5.92 -5.84
CA GLU A 132 -0.94 -5.56 -4.86
C GLU A 132 0.28 -6.47 -4.96
N ALA A 133 0.11 -7.73 -5.35
CA ALA A 133 1.21 -8.65 -5.63
C ALA A 133 1.96 -8.28 -6.92
N GLU A 134 1.24 -7.86 -7.97
CA GLU A 134 1.83 -7.30 -9.19
C GLU A 134 2.59 -6.01 -8.90
N CYS A 135 2.02 -5.12 -8.08
CA CYS A 135 2.70 -3.90 -7.63
C CYS A 135 4.03 -4.23 -6.91
N LEU A 136 4.02 -5.19 -5.99
CA LEU A 136 5.24 -5.65 -5.31
C LEU A 136 6.28 -6.19 -6.30
N ALA A 137 5.86 -6.95 -7.32
CA ALA A 137 6.77 -7.45 -8.34
C ALA A 137 7.40 -6.33 -9.17
N GLU A 138 6.62 -5.30 -9.53
CA GLU A 138 7.12 -4.12 -10.25
C GLU A 138 8.10 -3.29 -9.41
N LEU A 139 7.82 -3.09 -8.12
CA LEU A 139 8.75 -2.41 -7.20
C LEU A 139 10.08 -3.14 -7.06
N ARG A 140 10.06 -4.47 -7.03
CA ARG A 140 11.29 -5.30 -7.01
C ARG A 140 12.10 -5.15 -8.29
N LYS A 141 11.44 -5.19 -9.45
CA LYS A 141 12.13 -4.91 -10.73
C LYS A 141 12.72 -3.51 -10.77
N LEU A 142 12.04 -2.52 -10.19
CA LEU A 142 12.51 -1.14 -10.17
C LEU A 142 13.78 -1.00 -9.31
N ILE A 143 13.83 -1.57 -8.10
CA ILE A 143 15.03 -1.49 -7.26
C ILE A 143 16.23 -2.22 -7.87
N ASP A 144 16.00 -3.34 -8.58
CA ASP A 144 17.07 -4.07 -9.26
C ASP A 144 17.65 -3.24 -10.41
N ARG A 145 16.80 -2.62 -11.25
CA ARG A 145 17.24 -1.68 -12.29
C ARG A 145 18.04 -0.50 -11.72
N LEU A 146 17.58 0.08 -10.62
CA LEU A 146 18.26 1.20 -9.95
C LEU A 146 19.65 0.79 -9.42
N ARG A 147 19.81 -0.45 -8.96
CA ARG A 147 21.10 -0.98 -8.48
C ARG A 147 22.07 -1.31 -9.61
N GLU A 148 21.56 -1.69 -10.76
CA GLU A 148 22.34 -1.99 -11.95
C GLU A 148 22.82 -0.74 -12.72
N SER A 149 22.19 0.43 -12.47
CA SER A 149 22.58 1.70 -13.06
C SER A 149 24.04 2.07 -12.72
N PRO A 150 24.86 2.50 -13.70
CA PRO A 150 26.27 2.84 -13.50
C PRO A 150 26.50 3.95 -12.46
N VAL A 151 25.54 4.86 -12.28
CA VAL A 151 25.59 5.95 -11.30
C VAL A 151 25.55 5.42 -9.85
N SER A 152 24.82 4.33 -9.60
CA SER A 152 24.74 3.66 -8.29
C SER A 152 26.04 2.93 -7.92
N ARG A 153 26.87 2.58 -8.92
CA ARG A 153 28.19 1.97 -8.70
C ARG A 153 29.26 3.00 -8.33
N GLU A 154 29.12 4.25 -8.79
CA GLU A 154 30.06 5.34 -8.47
C GLU A 154 29.85 5.91 -7.06
N ARG A 155 28.60 6.03 -6.58
CA ARG A 155 28.31 6.51 -5.21
C ARG A 155 28.66 5.51 -4.09
N ARG A 156 29.00 4.26 -4.44
CA ARG A 156 29.40 3.20 -3.49
C ARG A 156 30.92 3.03 -3.37
N LYS A 157 31.72 3.82 -4.07
CA LYS A 157 33.18 3.91 -3.92
C LYS A 157 33.55 5.08 -3.01
#